data_AF-A0AAV0HP07-F1
#
_entry.id   AF-A0AAV0HP07-F1
#
_cell.length_a   1.000
_cell.length_b   1.000
_cell.length_c   1.000
_cell.angle_alpha   90.00
_cell.angle_beta   90.00
_cell.angle_gamma   90.00
#
_symmetry.space_group_name_H-M   'P 1'
#
loop_
_entity.id
_entity.type
_entity.pdbx_description
1 polymer ?
#
loop_
_entity_poly.entity_id
_entity_poly.type
_entity_poly.pdbx_seq_one_letter_code
_entity_poly.pdbx_strand_id
1 'polypeptide(L)'
;MIMANTDLEGNELLADAHLIPATMVGATEGDKIRAYIESAASPTATIQFRGTVIGEGTSPAPKVASFSSRGPNRVTPEILKPDVIAPGVNILAGWTGAAAPSDLEIDPRRVTFNIISGNNLTIFTSSVKKFAIG
;
A
#
# COMPACT_ATOMS: atom_id res chain seq x y z
N MET A 1 -13.41 8.57 8.59
CA MET A 1 -12.11 8.37 9.28
C MET A 1 -10.99 8.81 8.35
N ILE A 2 -10.01 9.56 8.84
CA ILE A 2 -8.82 9.92 8.04
C ILE A 2 -7.64 9.28 8.74
N MET A 3 -6.89 8.45 8.02
CA MET A 3 -5.67 7.82 8.51
C MET A 3 -4.48 8.52 7.87
N ALA A 4 -3.58 9.04 8.70
CA ALA A 4 -2.36 9.69 8.25
C ALA A 4 -1.18 8.74 8.43
N ASN A 5 -0.38 8.60 7.37
CA ASN A 5 0.86 7.84 7.44
C ASN A 5 1.87 8.44 8.40
N THR A 6 2.79 7.59 8.84
CA THR A 6 3.98 7.99 9.58
C THR A 6 5.12 8.41 8.63
N ASP A 7 6.13 9.09 9.16
CA ASP A 7 7.33 9.47 8.39
C ASP A 7 8.06 8.27 7.77
N LEU A 8 7.95 7.09 8.40
CA LEU A 8 8.58 5.85 7.92
C LEU A 8 7.91 5.33 6.64
N GLU A 9 6.59 5.50 6.52
CA GLU A 9 5.80 5.11 5.34
C GLU A 9 5.77 6.24 4.30
N GLY A 10 6.00 7.47 4.74
CA GLY A 10 6.02 8.67 3.91
C GLY A 10 4.68 8.89 3.23
N ASN A 11 4.71 9.21 1.94
CA ASN A 11 3.52 9.55 1.15
C ASN A 11 3.00 8.36 0.31
N GLU A 12 3.30 7.13 0.72
CA GLU A 12 2.71 5.92 0.09
C GLU A 12 1.22 5.79 0.46
N LEU A 13 0.36 5.43 -0.49
CA LEU A 13 -1.07 5.30 -0.23
C LEU A 13 -1.51 3.86 -0.52
N LEU A 14 -2.09 3.22 0.49
CA LEU A 14 -2.69 1.89 0.36
C LEU A 14 -4.21 2.01 0.27
N ALA A 15 -4.79 1.30 -0.68
CA ALA A 15 -6.22 1.23 -0.90
C ALA A 15 -6.83 0.08 -0.08
N ASP A 16 -6.96 0.30 1.22
CA ASP A 16 -7.56 -0.68 2.13
C ASP A 16 -9.09 -0.55 2.19
N ALA A 17 -9.77 -1.69 2.25
CA ALA A 17 -11.22 -1.73 2.37
C ALA A 17 -11.64 -1.54 3.83
N HIS A 18 -12.33 -0.43 4.13
CA HIS A 18 -12.89 -0.15 5.44
C HIS A 18 -14.40 -0.39 5.51
N LEU A 19 -14.91 -0.64 6.72
CA LEU A 19 -16.35 -0.76 7.02
C LEU A 19 -17.06 0.59 7.11
N ILE A 20 -16.32 1.64 7.43
CA ILE A 20 -16.80 3.02 7.51
C ILE A 20 -16.13 3.87 6.42
N PRO A 21 -16.73 5.00 6.00
CA PRO A 21 -16.07 5.92 5.09
C PRO A 21 -14.73 6.36 5.65
N ALA A 22 -13.65 5.96 4.97
CA ALA A 22 -12.29 6.22 5.39
C ALA A 22 -11.39 6.54 4.19
N THR A 23 -10.35 7.32 4.44
CA THR A 23 -9.31 7.63 3.46
C THR A 23 -7.95 7.64 4.15
N MET A 24 -6.94 7.15 3.44
CA MET A 24 -5.54 7.30 3.83
C MET A 24 -4.97 8.57 3.20
N VAL A 25 -4.07 9.24 3.91
CA VAL A 25 -3.31 10.40 3.43
C VAL A 25 -1.83 10.21 3.74
N GLY A 26 -0.96 10.78 2.92
CA GLY A 26 0.49 10.75 3.14
C GLY A 26 0.87 11.49 4.41
N ALA A 27 2.10 11.26 4.90
CA ALA A 27 2.62 11.92 6.10
C ALA A 27 2.56 13.44 6.00
N THR A 28 2.94 14.00 4.84
CA THR A 28 2.95 15.46 4.61
C THR A 28 1.55 16.08 4.71
N GLU A 29 0.53 15.41 4.16
CA GLU A 29 -0.86 15.84 4.23
C GLU A 29 -1.45 15.61 5.62
N GLY A 30 -1.03 14.53 6.29
CA GLY A 30 -1.37 14.20 7.67
C GLY A 30 -0.98 15.31 8.64
N ASP A 31 0.25 15.83 8.52
CA ASP A 31 0.74 16.92 9.37
C ASP A 31 -0.07 18.21 9.15
N LYS A 32 -0.45 18.52 7.90
CA LYS A 32 -1.32 19.66 7.60
C LYS A 32 -2.71 19.50 8.22
N ILE A 33 -3.27 18.30 8.17
CA ILE A 33 -4.57 17.99 8.79
C ILE A 33 -4.47 18.09 10.31
N ARG A 34 -3.36 17.63 10.92
CA ARG A 34 -3.13 17.77 12.36
C ARG A 34 -3.06 19.24 12.77
N ALA A 35 -2.30 20.06 12.05
CA ALA A 35 -2.23 21.51 12.28
C ALA A 35 -3.60 22.20 12.11
N TYR A 36 -4.42 21.76 11.15
CA TYR A 36 -5.79 22.25 10.98
C TYR A 36 -6.68 21.92 12.18
N ILE A 37 -6.59 20.70 12.71
CA ILE A 37 -7.36 20.28 13.89
C ILE A 37 -6.98 21.12 15.12
N GLU A 38 -5.69 21.42 15.30
CA GLU A 38 -5.20 22.21 16.43
C GLU A 38 -5.56 23.70 16.36
N SER A 39 -5.74 24.24 15.14
CA SER A 39 -6.00 25.67 14.93
C SER A 39 -7.49 26.03 14.83
N ALA A 40 -8.36 25.07 14.50
CA ALA A 40 -9.78 25.31 14.31
C ALA A 40 -10.60 25.04 15.59
N ALA A 41 -11.53 25.93 15.93
CA ALA A 41 -12.42 25.76 17.08
C ALA A 41 -13.42 24.58 16.91
N SER A 42 -13.76 24.22 15.67
CA SER A 42 -14.63 23.10 15.32
C SER A 42 -14.23 22.53 13.96
N PRO A 43 -13.17 21.70 13.89
CA PRO A 43 -12.67 21.18 12.64
C PRO A 43 -13.67 20.20 12.01
N THR A 44 -13.95 20.37 10.72
CA THR A 44 -14.79 19.45 9.94
C THR A 44 -14.10 19.12 8.62
N ALA A 45 -14.39 17.94 8.07
CA ALA A 45 -13.80 17.48 6.81
C ALA A 45 -14.82 16.67 6.02
N THR A 46 -14.71 16.71 4.69
CA THR A 46 -15.52 15.92 3.76
C THR A 46 -14.62 15.01 2.95
N ILE A 47 -14.97 13.72 2.88
CA ILE A 47 -14.28 12.75 2.04
C ILE A 47 -15.05 12.65 0.71
N GLN A 48 -14.40 13.00 -0.40
CA GLN A 48 -14.98 12.93 -1.74
C GLN A 48 -14.24 11.91 -2.59
N PHE A 49 -14.97 10.95 -3.16
CA PHE A 49 -14.41 9.99 -4.10
C PHE A 49 -14.30 10.60 -5.50
N ARG A 50 -13.09 10.58 -6.08
CA ARG A 50 -12.80 11.14 -7.42
C ARG A 50 -12.40 10.09 -8.46
N GLY A 51 -12.53 8.80 -8.14
CA GLY A 51 -12.05 7.71 -8.99
C GLY A 51 -10.52 7.57 -8.98
N THR A 52 -10.00 6.84 -9.96
CA THR A 52 -8.57 6.60 -10.12
C THR A 52 -7.92 7.75 -10.90
N VAL A 53 -6.90 8.37 -10.33
CA VAL A 53 -6.11 9.42 -10.99
C VAL A 53 -4.82 8.81 -11.52
N ILE A 54 -4.48 9.10 -12.78
CA ILE A 54 -3.26 8.62 -13.46
C ILE A 54 -2.48 9.84 -13.96
N GLY A 55 -1.16 9.85 -13.80
CA GLY A 55 -0.26 10.80 -14.45
C GLY A 55 0.05 12.08 -13.67
N GLU A 56 -0.94 12.72 -13.05
CA GLU A 56 -0.73 13.98 -12.31
C GLU A 56 -0.72 13.77 -10.80
N GLY A 57 0.34 14.21 -10.11
CA GLY A 57 0.45 14.18 -8.65
C GLY A 57 0.81 12.83 -8.02
N THR A 58 0.95 11.76 -8.81
CA THR A 58 1.48 10.48 -8.34
C THR A 58 2.98 10.60 -8.06
N SER A 59 3.41 10.25 -6.84
CA SER A 59 4.83 10.06 -6.48
C SER A 59 5.54 9.28 -7.59
N PRO A 60 6.80 9.60 -7.96
CA PRO A 60 7.48 8.96 -9.09
C PRO A 60 7.35 7.44 -9.01
N ALA A 61 6.64 6.86 -9.98
CA ALA A 61 6.43 5.43 -10.12
C ALA A 61 7.43 4.88 -11.17
N PRO A 62 7.99 3.67 -10.96
CA PRO A 62 7.78 2.77 -9.83
C PRO A 62 8.61 3.16 -8.59
N LYS A 63 8.01 3.02 -7.41
CA LYS A 63 8.70 3.14 -6.11
C LYS A 63 8.59 1.81 -5.36
N VAL A 64 9.66 1.40 -4.70
CA VAL A 64 9.64 0.23 -3.82
C VAL A 64 8.76 0.53 -2.60
N ALA A 65 7.74 -0.30 -2.37
CA ALA A 65 6.81 -0.17 -1.26
C ALA A 65 7.55 -0.20 0.09
N SER A 66 7.05 0.54 1.07
CA SER A 66 7.60 0.59 2.43
C SER A 66 7.62 -0.79 3.11
N PHE A 67 6.63 -1.64 2.82
CA PHE A 67 6.54 -3.01 3.33
C PHE A 67 7.38 -4.05 2.55
N SER A 68 8.03 -3.67 1.45
CA SER A 68 8.87 -4.59 0.70
C SER A 68 10.09 -4.98 1.53
N SER A 69 10.32 -6.28 1.69
CA SER A 69 11.55 -6.76 2.32
C SER A 69 12.78 -6.29 1.55
N ARG A 70 13.85 -5.98 2.27
CA ARG A 70 15.11 -5.48 1.73
C ARG A 70 16.25 -6.43 2.07
N GLY A 71 17.21 -6.54 1.17
CA GLY A 71 18.46 -7.25 1.44
C GLY A 71 19.35 -6.54 2.46
N PRO A 72 20.54 -7.10 2.73
CA PRO A 72 21.12 -8.28 2.07
C PRO A 72 20.51 -9.61 2.55
N ASN A 73 20.75 -10.68 1.80
CA ASN A 73 20.34 -12.03 2.20
C ASN A 73 21.07 -12.44 3.49
N ARG A 74 20.30 -12.78 4.54
CA ARG A 74 20.86 -13.17 5.85
C ARG A 74 21.58 -14.53 5.84
N VAL A 75 21.27 -15.39 4.87
CA VAL A 75 21.85 -16.75 4.76
C VAL A 75 23.12 -16.75 3.94
N THR A 76 23.16 -15.96 2.86
CA THR A 76 24.31 -15.88 1.95
C THR A 76 24.48 -14.42 1.53
N PRO A 77 25.19 -13.60 2.34
CA PRO A 77 25.35 -12.17 2.10
C PRO A 77 25.98 -11.84 0.73
N GLU A 78 26.73 -12.77 0.15
CA GLU A 78 27.34 -12.66 -1.18
C GLU A 78 26.31 -12.67 -2.32
N ILE A 79 25.07 -13.11 -2.04
CA ILE A 79 23.96 -13.12 -3.00
C ILE A 79 23.02 -11.96 -2.67
N LEU A 80 23.03 -10.93 -3.52
CA LEU A 80 22.12 -9.79 -3.41
C LEU A 80 20.66 -10.23 -3.62
N LYS A 81 19.77 -9.74 -2.75
CA LYS A 81 18.31 -9.88 -2.83
C LYS A 81 17.66 -8.53 -2.53
N PRO A 82 16.48 -8.23 -3.09
CA PRO A 82 15.70 -9.04 -4.05
C PRO A 82 16.29 -9.00 -5.47
N ASP A 83 15.95 -9.97 -6.33
CA ASP A 83 16.53 -10.05 -7.69
C ASP A 83 15.85 -9.10 -8.69
N VAL A 84 14.54 -8.88 -8.56
CA VAL A 84 13.70 -8.12 -9.49
C VAL A 84 12.61 -7.39 -8.70
N ILE A 85 12.09 -6.28 -9.23
CA ILE A 85 10.93 -5.54 -8.72
C ILE A 85 9.76 -5.64 -9.70
N ALA A 86 8.53 -5.71 -9.19
CA ALA A 86 7.32 -5.72 -10.00
C ALA A 86 6.16 -5.05 -9.22
N PRO A 87 5.08 -4.64 -9.91
CA PRO A 87 3.94 -4.00 -9.27
C PRO A 87 3.27 -4.93 -8.24
N GLY A 88 3.10 -4.44 -7.01
CA GLY A 88 2.46 -5.20 -5.91
C GLY A 88 1.65 -4.34 -4.94
N VAL A 89 1.44 -3.06 -5.28
CA VAL A 89 0.67 -2.09 -4.47
C VAL A 89 -0.61 -1.73 -5.23
N ASN A 90 -1.74 -1.78 -4.54
CA ASN A 90 -3.08 -1.45 -5.05
C ASN A 90 -3.44 -2.23 -6.33
N ILE A 91 -3.22 -3.55 -6.30
CA ILE A 91 -3.49 -4.44 -7.43
C ILE A 91 -4.96 -4.85 -7.42
N LEU A 92 -5.68 -4.54 -8.51
CA LEU A 92 -7.02 -5.04 -8.76
C LEU A 92 -6.95 -6.49 -9.26
N ALA A 93 -7.50 -7.43 -8.50
CA ALA A 93 -7.49 -8.85 -8.82
C ALA A 93 -8.85 -9.51 -8.54
N GLY A 94 -9.07 -10.69 -9.12
CA GLY A 94 -10.26 -11.50 -8.87
C GLY A 94 -10.34 -11.94 -7.40
N TRP A 95 -11.55 -11.97 -6.86
CA TRP A 95 -11.83 -12.29 -5.46
C TRP A 95 -12.90 -13.37 -5.37
N THR A 96 -12.66 -14.40 -4.55
CA THR A 96 -13.50 -15.61 -4.50
C THR A 96 -14.89 -15.36 -3.91
N GLY A 97 -15.07 -14.25 -3.18
CA GLY A 97 -16.29 -14.00 -2.41
C GLY A 97 -16.46 -14.92 -1.21
N ALA A 98 -15.45 -15.73 -0.86
CA ALA A 98 -15.47 -16.47 0.41
C ALA A 98 -15.14 -15.54 1.58
N ALA A 99 -14.08 -14.74 1.43
CA ALA A 99 -13.68 -13.69 2.36
C ALA A 99 -14.31 -12.35 1.98
N ALA A 100 -14.52 -11.49 2.98
CA ALA A 100 -14.94 -10.12 2.76
C ALA A 100 -13.79 -9.27 2.17
N PRO A 101 -14.07 -8.15 1.47
CA PRO A 101 -13.02 -7.31 0.91
C PRO A 101 -12.11 -6.67 1.97
N SER A 102 -12.61 -6.47 3.19
CA SER A 102 -11.83 -5.99 4.34
C SER A 102 -11.12 -7.11 5.12
N ASP A 103 -11.30 -8.36 4.71
CA ASP A 103 -10.82 -9.58 5.42
C ASP A 103 -11.37 -9.74 6.86
N LEU A 104 -12.37 -8.94 7.24
CA LEU A 104 -13.03 -9.03 8.53
C LEU A 104 -14.30 -9.89 8.43
N GLU A 105 -14.50 -10.79 9.40
CA GLU A 105 -15.68 -11.67 9.44
C GLU A 105 -17.00 -10.89 9.59
N ILE A 106 -16.96 -9.75 10.29
CA ILE A 106 -18.11 -8.86 10.49
C ILE A 106 -18.54 -8.15 9.20
N ASP A 107 -17.71 -8.14 8.16
CA ASP A 107 -18.03 -7.47 6.89
C ASP A 107 -18.93 -8.36 6.00
N PRO A 108 -20.20 -7.97 5.79
CA PRO A 108 -21.13 -8.77 5.00
C PRO A 108 -20.89 -8.65 3.48
N ARG A 109 -20.04 -7.72 3.03
CA ARG A 109 -19.86 -7.44 1.60
C ARG A 109 -19.17 -8.62 0.90
N ARG A 110 -19.62 -8.94 -0.31
CA ARG A 110 -19.01 -9.92 -1.21
C ARG A 110 -18.81 -9.31 -2.58
N VAL A 111 -17.59 -9.41 -3.10
CA VAL A 111 -17.15 -8.79 -4.35
C VAL A 111 -16.46 -9.82 -5.21
N THR A 112 -16.55 -9.67 -6.53
CA THR A 112 -15.85 -10.51 -7.52
C THR A 112 -14.45 -10.03 -7.82
N PHE A 113 -14.14 -8.77 -7.49
CA PHE A 113 -12.82 -8.16 -7.61
C PHE A 113 -12.52 -7.36 -6.34
N ASN A 114 -11.26 -7.37 -5.92
CA ASN A 114 -10.78 -6.59 -4.79
C ASN A 114 -9.46 -5.89 -5.14
N ILE A 115 -9.15 -4.81 -4.44
CA ILE A 115 -7.85 -4.13 -4.53
C ILE A 115 -7.05 -4.53 -3.30
N ILE A 116 -5.86 -5.08 -3.52
CA ILE A 116 -5.01 -5.59 -2.44
C ILE A 116 -3.55 -5.21 -2.69
N SER A 117 -2.80 -5.05 -1.60
CA SER A 117 -1.37 -4.71 -1.61
C SER A 117 -0.59 -5.76 -0.83
N GLY A 118 0.59 -6.13 -1.30
CA GLY A 118 1.45 -7.05 -0.58
C GLY A 118 2.50 -7.73 -1.44
N ASN A 119 3.60 -8.16 -0.81
CA ASN A 119 4.70 -8.84 -1.49
C ASN A 119 4.28 -10.17 -2.14
N ASN A 120 3.27 -10.85 -1.57
CA ASN A 120 2.74 -12.12 -2.09
C ASN A 120 1.91 -11.96 -3.37
N LEU A 121 1.52 -10.73 -3.72
CA LEU A 121 0.82 -10.41 -4.97
C LEU A 121 1.80 -10.13 -6.12
N THR A 122 3.08 -10.00 -5.77
CA THR A 122 4.16 -9.90 -6.73
C THR A 122 4.60 -11.33 -7.10
N ILE A 123 4.47 -11.71 -8.37
CA ILE A 123 5.03 -12.98 -8.86
C ILE A 123 6.55 -12.91 -8.78
N PHE A 124 7.17 -13.61 -7.82
CA PHE A 124 8.58 -13.98 -7.90
C PHE A 124 8.77 -15.45 -7.52
N THR A 125 9.11 -16.25 -8.53
CA THR A 125 9.74 -17.54 -8.33
C THR A 125 11.16 -17.28 -7.80
N SER A 126 11.49 -17.80 -6.63
CA SER A 126 12.86 -17.81 -6.11
C SER A 126 13.76 -18.76 -6.94
N SER A 127 14.11 -18.39 -8.17
CA SER A 127 15.16 -19.10 -8.89
C SER A 127 16.52 -18.66 -8.35
N VAL A 128 17.17 -19.58 -7.64
CA VAL A 128 18.59 -19.52 -7.29
C VAL A 128 19.39 -19.44 -8.59
N LYS A 129 19.80 -18.24 -9.01
CA LYS A 129 20.88 -18.08 -9.97
C LYS A 129 22.18 -17.94 -9.21
N LYS A 130 22.89 -19.07 -9.07
CA LYS A 130 24.29 -19.12 -8.67
C LYS A 130 25.10 -18.51 -9.83
N PHE A 131 25.42 -17.22 -9.76
CA PHE A 131 26.50 -16.68 -10.59
C PHE A 131 27.79 -16.91 -9.82
N ALA A 132 28.49 -17.99 -10.16
CA ALA A 132 29.89 -18.13 -9.84
C ALA A 132 30.64 -17.15 -10.76
N ILE A 133 31.24 -16.13 -10.17
CA ILE A 133 32.32 -15.36 -10.79
C ILE A 133 33.57 -15.79 -10.05
N GLY A 134 34.42 -16.54 -10.76
CA GLY A 134 35.80 -16.80 -10.36
C GLY A 134 36.69 -15.59 -10.60
#